data_AF-A0A937CH51-F1
#
_entry.id   AF-A0A937CH51-F1
#
_cell.length_a   1.000
_cell.length_b   1.000
_cell.length_c   1.000
_cell.angle_alpha   90.00
_cell.angle_beta   90.00
_cell.angle_gamma   90.00
#
_symmetry.space_group_name_H-M   'P 1'
#
loop_
_entity.id
_entity.type
_entity.pdbx_description
1 polymer ?
#
loop_
_entity_poly.entity_id
_entity_poly.type
_entity_poly.pdbx_seq_one_letter_code
_entity_poly.pdbx_strand_id
1 'polypeptide(L)'
;MKVDNILKWLMYWYESHCNRDYRYGNIIDIYTVDNPGWYITINLLGTTLEGVTIDTELHDNSIEEDVLYYFKDGKLTPVPSLIETKQDWYGYKINDNLYKASGDSLKLELLLLKFKELFDGNNSDKKIEHMESNKTLNWLMSWYASHCNGDWEHMYGVTISTLDNPGWRVKIELTDTKLENLSINRQTYETSETDWYTFIIKDQVFDATGDPTKLEILIESFRGIVDQQD
;
A
#
# COMPACT_ATOMS: atom_id res chain seq x y z
N MET A 1 13.61 -4.18 -16.47
CA MET A 1 12.74 -3.01 -16.23
C MET A 1 13.60 -1.89 -15.65
N LYS A 2 13.48 -0.63 -16.11
CA LYS A 2 14.16 0.49 -15.44
C LYS A 2 13.37 0.78 -14.16
N VAL A 3 14.01 0.60 -13.01
CA VAL A 3 13.40 0.84 -11.69
C VAL A 3 13.62 2.30 -11.33
N ASP A 4 12.78 3.18 -11.88
CA ASP A 4 12.89 4.63 -11.73
C ASP A 4 12.05 5.19 -10.57
N ASN A 5 11.06 4.44 -10.07
CA ASN A 5 10.17 4.85 -9.00
C ASN A 5 9.82 3.70 -8.03
N ILE A 6 9.28 4.04 -6.86
CA ILE A 6 9.09 3.07 -5.76
C ILE A 6 8.09 1.97 -6.09
N LEU A 7 7.05 2.27 -6.87
CA LEU A 7 6.03 1.30 -7.25
C LEU A 7 6.58 0.24 -8.20
N LYS A 8 7.41 0.66 -9.17
CA LYS A 8 8.12 -0.27 -10.05
C LYS A 8 9.14 -1.11 -9.30
N TRP A 9 9.82 -0.51 -8.32
CA TRP A 9 10.71 -1.27 -7.43
C TRP A 9 9.93 -2.32 -6.65
N LEU A 10 8.78 -1.96 -6.08
CA LEU A 10 7.94 -2.90 -5.31
C LEU A 10 7.43 -4.05 -6.17
N MET A 11 6.96 -3.77 -7.39
CA MET A 11 6.54 -4.81 -8.34
C MET A 11 7.70 -5.73 -8.72
N TYR A 12 8.87 -5.17 -9.04
CA TYR A 12 10.07 -5.95 -9.35
C TYR A 12 10.56 -6.79 -8.16
N TRP A 13 10.56 -6.19 -6.96
CA TRP A 13 10.88 -6.88 -5.73
C TRP A 13 9.93 -8.06 -5.54
N TYR A 14 8.61 -7.84 -5.58
CA TYR A 14 7.62 -8.90 -5.46
C TYR A 14 7.81 -10.00 -6.51
N GLU A 15 7.91 -9.64 -7.79
CA GLU A 15 8.13 -10.58 -8.91
C GLU A 15 9.37 -11.45 -8.69
N SER A 16 10.49 -10.87 -8.23
CA SER A 16 11.74 -11.60 -7.98
C SER A 16 11.66 -12.60 -6.83
N HIS A 17 10.75 -12.37 -5.86
CA HIS A 17 10.52 -13.26 -4.71
C HIS A 17 9.37 -14.26 -4.96
N CYS A 18 8.63 -14.14 -6.06
CA CYS A 18 7.53 -15.04 -6.44
C CYS A 18 7.97 -16.40 -7.05
N ASN A 19 9.16 -16.93 -6.72
CA ASN A 19 9.63 -18.21 -7.27
C ASN A 19 9.53 -19.39 -6.29
N ARG A 20 9.28 -20.59 -6.83
CA ARG A 20 9.18 -21.88 -6.11
C ARG A 20 8.16 -21.90 -4.95
N ASP A 21 8.60 -21.96 -3.68
CA ASP A 21 7.75 -22.23 -2.51
C ASP A 21 6.91 -21.02 -2.03
N TYR A 22 7.11 -19.82 -2.61
CA TYR A 22 6.33 -18.60 -2.34
C TYR A 22 4.98 -18.53 -3.05
N ARG A 23 4.54 -19.64 -3.65
CA ARG A 23 3.26 -19.73 -4.38
C ARG A 23 2.02 -19.58 -3.50
N TYR A 24 2.16 -19.56 -2.18
CA TYR A 24 1.04 -19.67 -1.25
C TYR A 24 1.25 -18.72 -0.07
N GLY A 25 0.61 -17.54 -0.12
CA GLY A 25 0.65 -16.57 0.95
C GLY A 25 0.48 -15.12 0.49
N ASN A 26 -0.24 -14.32 1.29
CA ASN A 26 -0.19 -12.87 1.22
C ASN A 26 1.23 -12.41 1.60
N ILE A 27 2.00 -11.93 0.61
CA ILE A 27 3.34 -11.40 0.81
C ILE A 27 3.27 -9.93 1.19
N ILE A 28 2.41 -9.16 0.51
CA ILE A 28 2.26 -7.72 0.74
C ILE A 28 0.77 -7.45 0.93
N ASP A 29 0.45 -6.81 2.05
CA ASP A 29 -0.87 -6.20 2.30
C ASP A 29 -0.67 -4.73 2.66
N ILE A 30 -1.35 -3.84 1.94
CA ILE A 30 -1.37 -2.40 2.17
C ILE A 30 -2.84 -2.00 2.27
N TYR A 31 -3.23 -1.34 3.34
CA TYR A 31 -4.61 -0.89 3.51
C TYR A 31 -4.70 0.39 4.32
N THR A 32 -5.80 1.10 4.14
CA THR A 32 -6.12 2.31 4.90
C THR A 32 -6.67 1.96 6.28
N VAL A 33 -6.43 2.81 7.27
CA VAL A 33 -6.84 2.60 8.67
C VAL A 33 -7.57 3.83 9.24
N ASP A 34 -8.39 3.58 10.28
CA ASP A 34 -9.04 4.61 11.10
C ASP A 34 -8.03 5.67 11.58
N ASN A 35 -8.45 6.94 11.63
CA ASN A 35 -7.59 8.13 11.69
C ASN A 35 -6.63 8.18 10.48
N PRO A 36 -6.99 8.94 9.43
CA PRO A 36 -6.56 8.72 8.05
C PRO A 36 -5.10 8.35 7.88
N GLY A 37 -4.84 7.06 7.65
CA GLY A 37 -3.49 6.56 7.49
C GLY A 37 -3.40 5.35 6.57
N TRP A 38 -2.16 4.94 6.33
CA TRP A 38 -1.81 3.70 5.65
C TRP A 38 -1.19 2.74 6.66
N TYR A 39 -1.43 1.45 6.44
CA TYR A 39 -0.75 0.36 7.12
C TYR A 39 -0.21 -0.63 6.10
N ILE A 40 1.01 -1.11 6.31
CA ILE A 40 1.71 -2.04 5.43
C ILE A 40 2.15 -3.23 6.26
N THR A 41 1.94 -4.43 5.71
CA THR A 41 2.65 -5.63 6.13
C THR A 41 3.35 -6.28 4.95
N ILE A 42 4.62 -6.62 5.13
CA ILE A 42 5.40 -7.37 4.14
C ILE A 42 6.02 -8.58 4.82
N ASN A 43 5.73 -9.77 4.32
CA ASN A 43 6.33 -11.02 4.77
C ASN A 43 7.79 -11.08 4.32
N LEU A 44 8.68 -11.31 5.28
CA LEU A 44 10.13 -11.32 5.10
C LEU A 44 10.74 -12.72 5.15
N LEU A 45 9.95 -13.78 5.33
CA LEU A 45 10.46 -15.16 5.27
C LEU A 45 11.23 -15.38 3.96
N GLY A 46 12.41 -16.00 4.04
CA GLY A 46 13.40 -16.25 2.97
C GLY A 46 13.88 -15.03 2.20
N THR A 47 13.69 -13.83 2.77
CA THR A 47 14.38 -12.61 2.33
C THR A 47 15.69 -12.42 3.10
N THR A 48 16.50 -11.43 2.69
CA THR A 48 17.70 -11.01 3.45
C THR A 48 17.38 -10.43 4.82
N LEU A 49 16.12 -10.07 5.08
CA LEU A 49 15.64 -9.56 6.37
C LEU A 49 14.99 -10.64 7.24
N GLU A 50 15.01 -11.91 6.83
CA GLU A 50 14.50 -13.01 7.67
C GLU A 50 15.28 -13.08 9.00
N GLY A 51 14.55 -13.20 10.10
CA GLY A 51 15.11 -13.24 11.46
C GLY A 51 15.62 -11.90 11.99
N VAL A 52 15.59 -10.83 11.19
CA VAL A 52 15.92 -9.47 11.66
C VAL A 52 14.84 -8.99 12.62
N THR A 53 15.24 -8.28 13.66
CA THR A 53 14.34 -7.54 14.56
C THR A 53 14.80 -6.09 14.60
N ILE A 54 13.86 -5.17 14.36
CA ILE A 54 14.03 -3.73 14.50
C ILE A 54 12.88 -3.28 15.40
N ASP A 55 13.23 -2.80 16.59
CA ASP A 55 12.28 -2.16 17.50
C ASP A 55 11.69 -0.90 16.84
N THR A 56 10.51 -0.48 17.30
CA THR A 56 9.75 0.59 16.62
C THR A 56 10.60 1.84 16.41
N GLU A 57 10.82 2.20 15.15
CA GLU A 57 11.37 3.50 14.79
C GLU A 57 10.21 4.46 14.54
N LEU A 58 10.05 5.42 15.44
CA LEU A 58 9.03 6.47 15.37
C LEU A 58 9.66 7.77 14.89
N HIS A 59 9.05 8.36 13.88
CA HIS A 59 9.36 9.71 13.46
C HIS A 59 8.12 10.57 13.66
N ASP A 60 8.04 11.13 14.87
CA ASP A 60 7.08 12.15 15.25
C ASP A 60 7.79 13.16 16.18
N ASN A 61 7.65 14.45 15.91
CA ASN A 61 8.21 15.51 16.76
C ASN A 61 7.33 15.81 18.00
N SER A 62 6.28 15.03 18.26
CA SER A 62 5.23 15.34 19.24
C SER A 62 4.82 14.22 20.22
N ILE A 63 5.45 13.03 20.22
CA ILE A 63 5.03 11.90 21.08
C ILE A 63 6.20 11.33 21.92
N GLU A 64 5.94 11.06 23.21
CA GLU A 64 6.76 10.21 24.08
C GLU A 64 6.54 8.72 23.74
N GLU A 65 7.60 7.93 23.88
CA GLU A 65 7.78 6.58 23.34
C GLU A 65 6.66 5.56 23.70
N ASP A 66 6.43 4.67 22.73
CA ASP A 66 5.62 3.46 22.74
C ASP A 66 4.10 3.58 22.49
N VAL A 67 3.73 3.07 21.29
CA VAL A 67 2.39 2.75 20.76
C VAL A 67 1.75 3.87 19.93
N LEU A 68 1.86 3.78 18.59
CA LEU A 68 1.02 4.54 17.64
C LEU A 68 -0.38 3.94 17.48
N TYR A 69 -0.48 2.61 17.53
CA TYR A 69 -1.71 1.83 17.41
C TYR A 69 -1.68 0.59 18.33
N TYR A 70 -2.81 0.22 18.92
CA TYR A 70 -3.00 -1.03 19.64
C TYR A 70 -4.16 -1.84 19.04
N PHE A 71 -4.09 -3.16 19.09
CA PHE A 71 -5.22 -4.01 18.69
C PHE A 71 -6.31 -3.97 19.77
N LYS A 72 -7.50 -3.53 19.39
CA LYS A 72 -8.71 -3.55 20.22
C LYS A 72 -9.84 -4.16 19.42
N ASP A 73 -10.49 -5.19 19.96
CA ASP A 73 -11.65 -5.84 19.34
C ASP A 73 -11.39 -6.33 17.89
N GLY A 74 -10.15 -6.76 17.61
CA GLY A 74 -9.74 -7.23 16.27
C GLY A 74 -9.43 -6.13 15.26
N LYS A 75 -9.45 -4.84 15.66
CA LYS A 75 -9.10 -3.68 14.83
C LYS A 75 -7.87 -2.97 15.37
N LEU A 76 -7.04 -2.44 14.46
CA LEU A 76 -5.97 -1.50 14.81
C LEU A 76 -6.62 -0.19 15.27
N THR A 77 -6.36 0.22 16.52
CA THR A 77 -6.92 1.42 17.14
C THR A 77 -5.80 2.44 17.41
N PRO A 78 -5.91 3.68 16.92
CA PRO A 78 -4.92 4.73 17.15
C PRO A 78 -4.91 5.21 18.60
N VAL A 79 -3.78 5.74 19.06
CA VAL A 79 -3.70 6.39 20.38
C VAL A 79 -4.43 7.75 20.35
N PRO A 80 -5.42 8.00 21.24
CA PRO A 80 -6.34 9.14 21.14
C PRO A 80 -5.73 10.55 21.25
N SER A 81 -4.48 10.73 21.65
CA SER A 81 -3.87 12.05 21.90
C SER A 81 -3.35 12.77 20.64
N LEU A 82 -3.47 12.18 19.45
CA LEU A 82 -2.90 12.70 18.18
C LEU A 82 -3.86 13.54 17.33
N ILE A 83 -4.97 14.01 17.93
CA ILE A 83 -6.13 14.51 17.18
C ILE A 83 -6.01 15.99 16.75
N GLU A 84 -5.03 16.78 17.24
CA GLU A 84 -5.07 18.25 17.07
C GLU A 84 -3.94 18.93 16.26
N THR A 85 -3.01 18.23 15.61
CA THR A 85 -1.99 18.90 14.77
C THR A 85 -1.72 18.14 13.49
N LYS A 86 -1.48 18.88 12.38
CA LYS A 86 -1.02 18.39 11.07
C LYS A 86 -0.36 17.02 11.18
N GLN A 87 -1.09 15.97 10.80
CA GLN A 87 -0.58 14.61 10.85
C GLN A 87 0.58 14.52 9.85
N ASP A 88 1.79 14.47 10.39
CA ASP A 88 3.05 14.28 9.68
C ASP A 88 3.86 13.28 10.48
N TRP A 89 3.40 12.03 10.47
CA TRP A 89 3.95 10.96 11.30
C TRP A 89 4.07 9.68 10.49
N TYR A 90 5.11 8.92 10.81
CA TYR A 90 5.23 7.55 10.34
C TYR A 90 6.07 6.74 11.32
N GLY A 91 5.88 5.43 11.27
CA GLY A 91 6.71 4.50 12.00
C GLY A 91 6.73 3.14 11.34
N TYR A 92 7.79 2.39 11.61
CA TYR A 92 7.93 1.03 11.13
C TYR A 92 8.64 0.17 12.17
N LYS A 93 8.49 -1.14 12.02
CA LYS A 93 9.21 -2.14 12.80
C LYS A 93 9.37 -3.41 12.00
N ILE A 94 10.35 -4.21 12.39
CA ILE A 94 10.48 -5.58 11.91
C ILE A 94 10.42 -6.51 13.11
N ASN A 95 9.43 -7.39 13.13
CA ASN A 95 9.35 -8.47 14.11
C ASN A 95 8.62 -9.68 13.53
N ASP A 96 8.93 -10.88 14.03
CA ASP A 96 8.28 -12.13 13.61
C ASP A 96 8.28 -12.35 12.08
N ASN A 97 9.38 -11.97 11.41
CA ASN A 97 9.50 -12.00 9.94
C ASN A 97 8.47 -11.14 9.19
N LEU A 98 7.97 -10.06 9.81
CA LEU A 98 7.06 -9.12 9.18
C LEU A 98 7.62 -7.69 9.30
N TYR A 99 7.79 -7.04 8.15
CA TYR A 99 7.89 -5.59 8.12
C TYR A 99 6.49 -5.02 8.31
N LYS A 100 6.31 -4.21 9.35
CA LYS A 100 5.06 -3.51 9.66
C LYS A 100 5.34 -2.03 9.65
N ALA A 101 4.54 -1.27 8.91
CA ALA A 101 4.71 0.18 8.85
C ALA A 101 3.37 0.90 8.80
N SER A 102 3.31 2.08 9.38
CA SER A 102 2.13 2.92 9.36
C SER A 102 2.51 4.39 9.31
N GLY A 103 1.65 5.20 8.71
CA GLY A 103 1.83 6.64 8.60
C GLY A 103 0.54 7.30 8.21
N ASP A 104 0.50 8.63 8.26
CA ASP A 104 -0.65 9.41 7.83
C ASP A 104 -1.01 9.19 6.34
N SER A 105 -2.16 9.72 5.94
CA SER A 105 -2.76 9.55 4.60
C SER A 105 -1.83 9.87 3.41
N LEU A 106 -0.72 10.61 3.63
CA LEU A 106 0.25 10.99 2.60
C LEU A 106 1.60 10.26 2.72
N LYS A 107 1.72 9.22 3.57
CA LYS A 107 3.00 8.53 3.84
C LYS A 107 3.27 7.25 3.09
N LEU A 108 2.33 6.69 2.32
CA LEU A 108 2.51 5.39 1.67
C LEU A 108 3.81 5.29 0.84
N GLU A 109 4.14 6.32 0.05
CA GLU A 109 5.41 6.37 -0.70
C GLU A 109 6.64 6.28 0.24
N LEU A 110 6.63 7.04 1.34
CA LEU A 110 7.71 7.03 2.33
C LEU A 110 7.86 5.69 3.05
N LEU A 111 6.74 5.07 3.44
CA LEU A 111 6.74 3.76 4.10
C LEU A 111 7.34 2.66 3.21
N LEU A 112 7.09 2.72 1.90
CA LEU A 112 7.68 1.80 0.92
C LEU A 112 9.16 2.12 0.67
N LEU A 113 9.54 3.39 0.64
CA LEU A 113 10.94 3.81 0.55
C LEU A 113 11.76 3.31 1.75
N LYS A 114 11.18 3.33 2.96
CA LYS A 114 11.83 2.80 4.17
C LYS A 114 12.04 1.29 4.10
N PHE A 115 11.04 0.56 3.62
CA PHE A 115 11.21 -0.87 3.36
C PHE A 115 12.37 -1.13 2.39
N LYS A 116 12.42 -0.38 1.28
CA LYS A 116 13.50 -0.47 0.29
C LYS A 116 14.87 -0.19 0.89
N GLU A 117 15.00 0.88 1.69
CA GLU A 117 16.24 1.26 2.37
C GLU A 117 16.78 0.12 3.25
N LEU A 118 15.91 -0.48 4.06
CA LEU A 118 16.26 -1.62 4.91
C LEU A 118 16.66 -2.84 4.07
N PHE A 119 15.91 -3.13 3.01
CA PHE A 119 16.12 -4.32 2.19
C PHE A 119 17.41 -4.26 1.37
N ASP A 120 17.71 -3.12 0.75
CA ASP A 120 18.95 -2.93 -0.02
C ASP A 120 20.21 -2.89 0.87
N GLY A 121 19.99 -2.72 2.18
CA GLY A 121 21.00 -2.54 3.21
C GLY A 121 21.52 -1.11 3.26
N ASN A 122 21.98 -0.68 4.45
CA ASN A 122 22.74 0.55 4.67
C ASN A 122 24.14 0.51 4.03
N ASN A 123 24.26 0.04 2.78
CA ASN A 123 25.47 0.23 2.00
C ASN A 123 25.61 1.72 1.73
N SER A 124 26.30 2.43 2.62
CA SER A 124 26.72 3.83 2.48
C SER A 124 27.46 4.12 1.17
N ASP A 125 27.91 3.07 0.46
CA ASP A 125 28.61 3.16 -0.81
C ASP A 125 27.72 2.97 -2.05
N LYS A 126 26.49 2.45 -1.89
CA LYS A 126 25.46 2.59 -2.93
C LYS A 126 24.83 3.96 -2.73
N LYS A 127 25.25 4.95 -3.53
CA LYS A 127 24.47 6.18 -3.71
C LYS A 127 23.01 5.79 -3.80
N ILE A 128 22.17 6.34 -2.91
CA ILE A 128 20.72 6.34 -3.08
C ILE A 128 20.50 6.84 -4.51
N GLU A 129 20.16 5.94 -5.43
CA GLU A 129 19.72 6.37 -6.74
C GLU A 129 18.51 7.27 -6.47
N HIS A 130 18.57 8.52 -6.91
CA HIS A 130 17.43 9.43 -6.77
C HIS A 130 16.23 8.79 -7.45
N MET A 131 15.34 8.23 -6.64
CA MET A 131 14.10 7.65 -7.09
C MET A 131 13.16 8.78 -7.43
N GLU A 132 12.57 8.75 -8.63
CA GLU A 132 11.58 9.74 -9.02
C GLU A 132 10.31 9.52 -8.19
N SER A 133 9.71 10.63 -7.75
CA SER A 133 8.41 10.62 -7.07
C SER A 133 7.38 9.92 -7.96
N ASN A 134 6.67 8.93 -7.39
CA ASN A 134 5.70 8.14 -8.16
C ASN A 134 4.37 8.91 -8.28
N LYS A 135 4.04 9.39 -9.49
CA LYS A 135 2.82 10.16 -9.74
C LYS A 135 1.53 9.38 -9.48
N THR A 136 1.51 8.09 -9.82
CA THR A 136 0.36 7.19 -9.65
C THR A 136 0.03 6.99 -8.17
N LEU A 137 1.05 6.69 -7.36
CA LEU A 137 0.92 6.49 -5.93
C LEU A 137 0.56 7.79 -5.22
N ASN A 138 1.16 8.91 -5.62
CA ASN A 138 0.82 10.23 -5.09
C ASN A 138 -0.62 10.63 -5.42
N TRP A 139 -1.10 10.31 -6.63
CA TRP A 139 -2.50 10.51 -6.98
C TRP A 139 -3.43 9.67 -6.10
N LEU A 140 -3.12 8.38 -5.89
CA LEU A 140 -3.94 7.50 -5.05
C LEU A 140 -4.00 7.99 -3.60
N MET A 141 -2.85 8.38 -3.02
CA MET A 141 -2.79 8.97 -1.68
C MET A 141 -3.62 10.26 -1.59
N SER A 142 -3.51 11.13 -2.59
CA SER A 142 -4.26 12.39 -2.63
C SER A 142 -5.77 12.14 -2.76
N TRP A 143 -6.16 11.17 -3.60
CA TRP A 143 -7.56 10.77 -3.75
C TRP A 143 -8.11 10.24 -2.43
N TYR A 144 -7.41 9.31 -1.77
CA TYR A 144 -7.81 8.78 -0.45
C TYR A 144 -7.93 9.90 0.59
N ALA A 145 -6.90 10.75 0.73
CA ALA A 145 -6.89 11.87 1.67
C ALA A 145 -8.04 12.85 1.42
N SER A 146 -8.47 13.03 0.17
CA SER A 146 -9.58 13.93 -0.18
C SER A 146 -10.96 13.40 0.24
N HIS A 147 -11.11 12.09 0.44
CA HIS A 147 -12.36 11.48 0.91
C HIS A 147 -12.40 11.30 2.43
N CYS A 148 -11.25 11.41 3.10
CA CYS A 148 -11.16 11.40 4.55
C CYS A 148 -11.81 12.65 5.13
N ASN A 149 -12.98 12.48 5.74
CA ASN A 149 -13.85 13.56 6.20
C ASN A 149 -14.28 13.40 7.67
N GLY A 150 -13.72 12.43 8.39
CA GLY A 150 -14.08 12.10 9.77
C GLY A 150 -15.08 10.95 9.89
N ASP A 151 -15.73 10.52 8.80
CA ASP A 151 -16.66 9.39 8.77
C ASP A 151 -16.21 8.31 7.78
N TRP A 152 -15.78 8.71 6.58
CA TRP A 152 -15.49 7.80 5.47
C TRP A 152 -14.37 6.82 5.81
N GLU A 153 -13.27 7.31 6.40
CA GLU A 153 -12.10 6.51 6.77
C GLU A 153 -12.37 5.45 7.84
N HIS A 154 -13.48 5.56 8.59
CA HIS A 154 -13.87 4.58 9.60
C HIS A 154 -14.66 3.40 9.03
N MET A 155 -15.19 3.54 7.81
CA MET A 155 -16.09 2.56 7.18
C MET A 155 -15.56 2.02 5.85
N TYR A 156 -14.78 2.83 5.14
CA TYR A 156 -14.38 2.60 3.76
C TYR A 156 -12.88 2.83 3.59
N GLY A 157 -12.35 2.44 2.43
CA GLY A 157 -10.91 2.50 2.26
C GLY A 157 -10.38 1.95 0.95
N VAL A 158 -9.05 1.90 0.91
CA VAL A 158 -8.26 1.32 -0.16
C VAL A 158 -7.52 0.09 0.38
N THR A 159 -7.50 -0.98 -0.39
CA THR A 159 -6.70 -2.18 -0.12
C THR A 159 -5.90 -2.55 -1.36
N ILE A 160 -4.60 -2.78 -1.18
CA ILE A 160 -3.70 -3.34 -2.18
C ILE A 160 -3.08 -4.59 -1.57
N SER A 161 -3.27 -5.74 -2.21
CA SER A 161 -2.74 -7.01 -1.70
C SER A 161 -2.16 -7.87 -2.82
N THR A 162 -1.26 -8.77 -2.45
CA THR A 162 -0.82 -9.85 -3.36
C THR A 162 -1.82 -11.00 -3.41
N LEU A 163 -1.74 -11.87 -4.43
CA LEU A 163 -2.64 -13.02 -4.65
C LEU A 163 -1.89 -14.36 -4.66
N ASP A 164 -2.61 -15.46 -4.35
CA ASP A 164 -2.11 -16.86 -4.34
C ASP A 164 -1.81 -17.46 -5.74
N ASN A 165 -1.91 -16.67 -6.80
CA ASN A 165 -1.28 -16.90 -8.09
C ASN A 165 -0.66 -15.57 -8.47
N PRO A 166 0.69 -15.46 -8.55
CA PRO A 166 1.38 -14.20 -8.38
C PRO A 166 0.72 -13.04 -9.11
N GLY A 167 0.41 -12.00 -8.37
CA GLY A 167 -0.39 -10.90 -8.88
C GLY A 167 -0.80 -9.95 -7.80
N TRP A 168 -1.46 -8.89 -8.21
CA TRP A 168 -1.95 -7.81 -7.37
C TRP A 168 -3.46 -7.76 -7.41
N ARG A 169 -4.05 -7.33 -6.29
CA ARG A 169 -5.43 -6.88 -6.20
C ARG A 169 -5.45 -5.46 -5.66
N VAL A 170 -6.26 -4.61 -6.27
CA VAL A 170 -6.59 -3.27 -5.79
C VAL A 170 -8.09 -3.22 -5.59
N LYS A 171 -8.52 -2.97 -4.35
CA LYS A 171 -9.92 -2.79 -3.98
C LYS A 171 -10.10 -1.39 -3.41
N ILE A 172 -11.08 -0.65 -3.92
CA ILE A 172 -11.41 0.71 -3.49
C ILE A 172 -12.91 0.78 -3.27
N GLU A 173 -13.31 1.08 -2.03
CA GLU A 173 -14.70 1.35 -1.69
C GLU A 173 -15.12 2.71 -2.28
N LEU A 174 -16.31 2.78 -2.88
CA LEU A 174 -16.83 3.95 -3.59
C LEU A 174 -18.08 4.52 -2.93
N THR A 175 -18.59 3.88 -1.87
CA THR A 175 -19.71 4.37 -1.07
C THR A 175 -19.45 5.80 -0.59
N ASP A 176 -20.47 6.65 -0.65
CA ASP A 176 -20.40 8.07 -0.29
C ASP A 176 -19.37 8.89 -1.11
N THR A 177 -18.92 8.36 -2.26
CA THR A 177 -18.12 9.11 -3.25
C THR A 177 -18.99 9.45 -4.46
N LYS A 178 -18.51 10.36 -5.33
CA LYS A 178 -19.18 10.66 -6.62
C LYS A 178 -19.40 9.41 -7.50
N LEU A 179 -18.64 8.34 -7.27
CA LEU A 179 -18.69 7.10 -8.05
C LEU A 179 -19.60 6.04 -7.44
N GLU A 180 -20.27 6.29 -6.32
CA GLU A 180 -21.09 5.29 -5.60
C GLU A 180 -22.14 4.61 -6.51
N ASN A 181 -22.73 5.37 -7.45
CA ASN A 181 -23.78 4.89 -8.35
C ASN A 181 -23.23 4.37 -9.70
N LEU A 182 -21.92 4.43 -9.90
CA LEU A 182 -21.28 3.94 -11.11
C LEU A 182 -21.22 2.40 -11.06
N SER A 183 -21.56 1.78 -12.18
CA SER A 183 -21.33 0.35 -12.37
C SER A 183 -20.69 0.10 -13.72
N ILE A 184 -19.61 -0.67 -13.71
CA ILE A 184 -18.85 -1.05 -14.90
C ILE A 184 -18.77 -2.57 -14.92
N ASN A 185 -19.32 -3.18 -15.97
CA ASN A 185 -19.15 -4.61 -16.21
C ASN A 185 -17.67 -4.95 -16.32
N ARG A 186 -17.30 -6.20 -15.96
CA ARG A 186 -15.92 -6.68 -16.01
C ARG A 186 -15.22 -6.31 -17.32
N GLN A 187 -14.13 -5.57 -17.21
CA GLN A 187 -13.19 -5.31 -18.29
C GLN A 187 -11.99 -6.25 -18.11
N THR A 188 -11.56 -6.92 -19.17
CA THR A 188 -10.43 -7.85 -19.16
C THR A 188 -9.50 -7.54 -20.31
N TYR A 189 -8.22 -7.42 -20.01
CA TYR A 189 -7.14 -7.19 -20.96
C TYR A 189 -6.10 -8.27 -20.74
N GLU A 190 -5.92 -9.14 -21.72
CA GLU A 190 -5.04 -10.31 -21.61
C GLU A 190 -4.35 -10.51 -22.96
N THR A 191 -3.02 -10.45 -22.95
CA THR A 191 -2.19 -10.78 -24.13
C THR A 191 -1.53 -12.15 -23.97
N SER A 192 -1.36 -12.63 -22.73
CA SER A 192 -0.85 -13.96 -22.37
C SER A 192 -1.15 -14.28 -20.89
N GLU A 193 -0.86 -15.52 -20.47
CA GLU A 193 -1.01 -15.96 -19.06
C GLU A 193 -0.18 -15.15 -18.06
N THR A 194 0.85 -14.42 -18.52
CA THR A 194 1.74 -13.59 -17.70
C THR A 194 1.66 -12.10 -18.04
N ASP A 195 0.65 -11.70 -18.83
CA ASP A 195 0.40 -10.30 -19.18
C ASP A 195 -1.12 -10.09 -19.27
N TRP A 196 -1.72 -9.83 -18.11
CA TRP A 196 -3.16 -9.69 -17.96
C TRP A 196 -3.54 -8.79 -16.78
N TYR A 197 -4.65 -8.08 -16.95
CA TYR A 197 -5.36 -7.42 -15.85
C TYR A 197 -6.86 -7.35 -16.14
N THR A 198 -7.64 -7.23 -15.07
CA THR A 198 -9.09 -7.09 -15.12
C THR A 198 -9.55 -6.13 -14.04
N PHE A 199 -10.64 -5.41 -14.29
CA PHE A 199 -11.32 -4.64 -13.26
C PHE A 199 -12.84 -4.69 -13.45
N ILE A 200 -13.56 -4.42 -12.37
CA ILE A 200 -15.01 -4.29 -12.33
C ILE A 200 -15.39 -3.19 -11.35
N ILE A 201 -16.49 -2.48 -11.62
CA ILE A 201 -17.17 -1.67 -10.60
C ILE A 201 -18.54 -2.28 -10.34
N LYS A 202 -18.70 -2.86 -9.15
CA LYS A 202 -19.94 -3.51 -8.74
C LYS A 202 -20.10 -3.36 -7.23
N ASP A 203 -21.34 -3.23 -6.78
CA ASP A 203 -21.70 -3.17 -5.35
C ASP A 203 -20.92 -2.06 -4.62
N GLN A 204 -20.75 -0.91 -5.28
CA GLN A 204 -20.02 0.28 -4.79
C GLN A 204 -18.53 0.03 -4.54
N VAL A 205 -17.93 -0.95 -5.23
CA VAL A 205 -16.51 -1.28 -5.11
C VAL A 205 -15.86 -1.29 -6.48
N PHE A 206 -14.74 -0.59 -6.64
CA PHE A 206 -13.78 -0.86 -7.69
C PHE A 206 -12.88 -2.01 -7.26
N ASP A 207 -12.89 -3.12 -8.02
CA ASP A 207 -12.11 -4.31 -7.74
C ASP A 207 -11.32 -4.70 -8.99
N ALA A 208 -9.99 -4.65 -8.87
CA ALA A 208 -9.09 -4.89 -9.98
C ALA A 208 -8.01 -5.89 -9.60
N THR A 209 -7.68 -6.80 -10.52
CA THR A 209 -6.60 -7.78 -10.36
C THR A 209 -5.74 -7.86 -11.60
N GLY A 210 -4.47 -8.21 -11.43
CA GLY A 210 -3.54 -8.39 -12.55
C GLY A 210 -2.30 -9.15 -12.15
N ASP A 211 -1.49 -9.51 -13.13
CA ASP A 211 -0.20 -10.19 -12.92
C ASP A 211 0.80 -9.33 -12.11
N PRO A 212 1.98 -9.87 -11.70
CA PRO A 212 2.91 -9.19 -10.80
C PRO A 212 3.42 -7.83 -11.29
N THR A 213 3.31 -7.55 -12.59
CA THR A 213 3.76 -6.31 -13.23
C THR A 213 2.67 -5.24 -13.33
N LYS A 214 1.45 -5.52 -12.84
CA LYS A 214 0.26 -4.68 -13.13
C LYS A 214 -0.18 -3.73 -12.06
N LEU A 215 0.42 -3.70 -10.87
CA LEU A 215 -0.05 -2.82 -9.80
C LEU A 215 -0.23 -1.35 -10.25
N GLU A 216 0.75 -0.80 -10.99
CA GLU A 216 0.66 0.56 -11.54
C GLU A 216 -0.55 0.73 -12.49
N ILE A 217 -0.80 -0.22 -13.40
CA ILE A 217 -1.93 -0.12 -14.33
C ILE A 217 -3.28 -0.31 -13.65
N LEU A 218 -3.36 -1.09 -12.56
CA LEU A 218 -4.60 -1.25 -11.79
C LEU A 218 -5.00 0.07 -11.14
N ILE A 219 -4.04 0.80 -10.56
CA ILE A 219 -4.28 2.12 -9.96
C ILE A 219 -4.59 3.16 -11.05
N GLU A 220 -3.85 3.17 -12.16
CA GLU A 220 -4.13 4.08 -13.27
C GLU A 220 -5.48 3.81 -13.95
N SER A 221 -5.95 2.56 -13.96
CA SER A 221 -7.30 2.22 -14.47
C SER A 221 -8.38 2.88 -13.62
N PHE A 222 -8.23 2.85 -12.29
CA PHE A 222 -9.14 3.56 -11.39
C PHE A 222 -9.07 5.07 -11.63
N ARG A 223 -7.87 5.64 -11.69
CA ARG A 223 -7.67 7.06 -11.98
C ARG A 223 -8.36 7.51 -13.26
N GLY A 224 -8.17 6.75 -14.35
CA GLY A 224 -8.80 7.05 -15.63
C GLY A 224 -10.33 7.05 -15.57
N ILE A 225 -10.94 6.31 -14.63
CA ILE A 225 -12.38 6.35 -14.38
C ILE A 225 -12.77 7.61 -13.61
N VAL A 226 -12.02 7.98 -12.56
CA VAL A 226 -12.26 9.22 -11.80
C VAL A 226 -12.17 10.44 -12.72
N ASP A 227 -11.10 10.54 -13.51
CA ASP A 227 -10.83 11.68 -14.40
C ASP A 227 -11.89 11.85 -15.51
N GLN A 228 -12.70 10.83 -15.81
CA GLN A 228 -13.82 10.90 -16.77
C GLN A 228 -15.12 11.44 -16.15
N GLN A 229 -15.19 11.55 -14.82
CA GLN A 229 -16.38 11.98 -14.08
C GLN A 229 -16.25 13.39 -13.50
N ASP A 230 -15.06 14.01 -13.60
CA ASP A 230 -14.78 15.40 -13.22
C ASP A 230 -14.87 16.36 -14.43
#